data_AF-A0A8H6MHN5-F1
#
_entry.id   AF-A0A8H6MHN5-F1
#
_cell.length_a   1.000
_cell.length_b   1.000
_cell.length_c   1.000
_cell.angle_alpha   90.00
_cell.angle_beta   90.00
_cell.angle_gamma   90.00
#
_symmetry.space_group_name_H-M   'P 1'
#
loop_
_entity.id
_entity.type
_entity.pdbx_description
1 polymer ?
#
loop_
_entity_poly.entity_id
_entity_poly.type
_entity_poly.pdbx_seq_one_letter_code
_entity_poly.pdbx_strand_id
1 'polypeptide(L)'
;MADDSCIINKVFTESDVFFEILRYKKNRQIRQVHRLEDLLSPNQKRGVRQIAEHPQLRRAFEKLAIITGIRSGMLTGSLHKFISVRCDEEIVNYLGLIYDIWLHIVGGVESNLAKIDTDTVQLLELKCPGFSTRDERDLHSIVVNGRAFRNFDQTERKSFWQNLCSLDVVVLSLSTFFKHFRYLEECANCMKTLVSLPRYGSLHDAFRASFKRHATEDSRYPIQTSDSTLEVRIIEPGLQFNAGWCQMWLFAMRHFQSMTTDPSVLPRFATLAYRLYFETDKIQALKSLCPEHKVLHANSIPDMQCQASLPVQDADPPAKLSTLEPFVTSDKGPRLSVRPWSTREAYERNKEFLFFDLMNQQPISKGESITSVFLLRTMYMAFFRKLPFAWGKDLMLSKVSHHRSCDETEATATALLDSNEDNMNDWQQDSRESRTQATEAESMDAATTQGGNQRRVTFKVIKEGILQKEEHLVFGTTVQGDKARVESFVRGLMLSHCQTIPFSPKKYPLLVDECYDEIIQKGSDCIFLVDSNQTDMTNMGW
;
A
#
# COMPACT_ATOMS: atom_id res chain seq x y z
N MET A 1 -26.01 31.20 27.61
CA MET A 1 -25.77 29.82 28.06
C MET A 1 -27.08 29.04 27.91
N ALA A 2 -27.44 28.65 26.68
CA ALA A 2 -28.75 28.05 26.40
C ALA A 2 -28.71 27.05 25.22
N ASP A 3 -27.56 26.39 25.01
CA ASP A 3 -27.34 25.46 23.88
C ASP A 3 -26.64 24.14 24.32
N ASP A 4 -26.17 24.06 25.57
CA ASP A 4 -25.40 22.92 26.09
C ASP A 4 -26.24 21.67 26.44
N SER A 5 -27.58 21.77 26.44
CA SER A 5 -28.47 20.66 26.83
C SER A 5 -28.82 19.69 25.69
N CYS A 6 -28.75 20.12 24.43
CA CYS A 6 -29.24 19.32 23.30
C CYS A 6 -28.34 18.13 22.93
N ILE A 7 -27.06 18.18 23.29
CA ILE A 7 -26.06 17.16 22.93
C ILE A 7 -26.22 15.87 23.77
N ILE A 8 -26.78 15.96 24.97
CA ILE A 8 -26.77 14.87 25.97
C ILE A 8 -27.66 13.67 25.55
N ASN A 9 -28.68 13.90 24.72
CA ASN A 9 -29.63 12.86 24.29
C ASN A 9 -29.34 12.28 22.90
N LYS A 10 -28.26 12.69 22.21
CA LYS A 10 -27.90 12.13 20.91
C LYS A 10 -26.90 11.00 21.09
N VAL A 11 -27.30 9.77 20.77
CA VAL A 11 -26.38 8.63 20.68
C VAL A 11 -25.48 8.85 19.45
N PHE A 12 -24.25 9.29 19.68
CA PHE A 12 -23.24 9.42 18.63
C PHE A 12 -22.63 8.05 18.33
N THR A 13 -22.48 7.69 17.05
CA THR A 13 -21.59 6.59 16.68
C THR A 13 -20.14 7.04 16.86
N GLU A 14 -19.20 6.10 16.98
CA GLU A 14 -17.77 6.43 17.01
C GLU A 14 -17.33 7.30 15.83
N SER A 15 -17.95 7.09 14.66
CA SER A 15 -17.71 7.88 13.46
C SER A 15 -18.14 9.32 13.62
N ASP A 16 -19.32 9.56 14.21
CA ASP A 16 -19.83 10.90 14.46
C ASP A 16 -18.97 11.63 15.50
N VAL A 17 -18.55 10.95 16.57
CA VAL A 17 -17.63 11.51 17.58
C VAL A 17 -16.35 12.05 16.93
N PHE A 18 -15.77 11.31 15.97
CA PHE A 18 -14.60 11.78 15.23
C PHE A 18 -14.87 13.05 14.42
N PHE A 19 -15.91 13.08 13.59
CA PHE A 19 -16.21 14.25 12.75
C PHE A 19 -16.65 15.47 13.59
N GLU A 20 -17.33 15.25 14.71
CA GLU A 20 -17.67 16.30 15.68
C GLU A 20 -16.43 16.85 16.39
N ILE A 21 -15.45 16.01 16.76
CA ILE A 21 -14.15 16.48 17.28
C ILE A 21 -13.46 17.39 16.26
N LEU A 22 -13.43 17.03 14.98
CA LEU A 22 -12.85 17.90 13.94
C LEU A 22 -13.61 19.23 13.83
N ARG A 23 -14.95 19.20 13.83
CA ARG A 23 -15.82 20.40 13.79
C ARG A 23 -15.57 21.32 14.99
N TYR A 24 -15.56 20.79 16.21
CA TYR A 24 -15.32 21.58 17.42
C TYR A 24 -13.89 22.11 17.49
N LYS A 25 -12.90 21.34 17.03
CA LYS A 25 -11.51 21.80 16.96
C LYS A 25 -11.33 22.96 15.97
N LYS A 26 -11.94 22.88 14.80
CA LYS A 26 -11.99 23.98 13.81
C LYS A 26 -12.60 25.25 14.40
N ASN A 27 -13.65 25.11 15.20
CA ASN A 27 -14.31 26.20 15.92
C ASN A 27 -13.63 26.61 17.25
N ARG A 28 -12.43 26.08 17.55
CA ARG A 28 -11.66 26.32 18.79
C ARG A 28 -12.40 26.00 20.10
N GLN A 29 -13.39 25.11 20.07
CA GLN A 29 -14.21 24.73 21.23
C GLN A 29 -13.59 23.61 22.06
N ILE A 30 -12.45 23.91 22.71
CA ILE A 30 -11.59 22.96 23.43
C ILE A 30 -12.37 22.10 24.45
N ARG A 31 -13.32 22.70 25.19
CA ARG A 31 -14.14 21.97 26.19
C ARG A 31 -14.99 20.85 25.57
N GLN A 32 -15.59 21.10 24.40
CA GLN A 32 -16.41 20.08 23.71
C GLN A 32 -15.52 19.00 23.08
N VAL A 33 -14.33 19.36 22.60
CA VAL A 33 -13.34 18.39 22.12
C VAL A 33 -12.98 17.40 23.24
N HIS A 34 -12.57 17.86 24.42
CA HIS A 34 -12.22 16.96 25.52
C HIS A 34 -13.40 16.08 25.95
N ARG A 35 -14.61 16.64 26.06
CA ARG A 35 -15.82 15.87 26.40
C ARG A 35 -16.10 14.73 25.41
N LEU A 36 -15.87 14.95 24.12
CA LEU A 36 -16.01 13.91 23.10
C LEU A 36 -14.84 12.93 23.08
N GLU A 37 -13.61 13.39 23.32
CA GLU A 37 -12.43 12.53 23.46
C GLU A 37 -12.55 11.55 24.64
N ASP A 38 -13.32 11.87 25.67
CA ASP A 38 -13.57 10.99 26.83
C ASP A 38 -14.58 9.87 26.52
N LEU A 39 -15.30 9.95 25.38
CA LEU A 39 -16.15 8.87 24.86
C LEU A 39 -15.37 7.82 24.05
N LEU A 40 -14.08 8.07 23.76
CA LEU A 40 -13.24 7.21 22.94
C LEU A 40 -12.33 6.32 23.79
N SER A 41 -12.11 5.08 23.34
CA SER A 41 -11.08 4.22 23.94
C SER A 41 -9.68 4.85 23.82
N PRO A 42 -8.70 4.48 24.67
CA PRO A 42 -7.36 5.07 24.64
C PRO A 42 -6.67 5.02 23.26
N ASN A 43 -6.88 3.93 22.51
CA ASN A 43 -6.32 3.75 21.17
C ASN A 43 -7.01 4.65 20.12
N GLN A 44 -8.34 4.77 20.18
CA GLN A 44 -9.08 5.70 19.33
C GLN A 44 -8.71 7.15 19.66
N LYS A 45 -8.70 7.54 20.94
CA LYS A 45 -8.31 8.88 21.41
C LYS A 45 -6.93 9.28 20.92
N ARG A 46 -5.95 8.36 20.96
CA ARG A 46 -4.60 8.55 20.39
C ARG A 46 -4.66 8.83 18.88
N GLY A 47 -5.32 7.96 18.11
CA GLY A 47 -5.41 8.10 16.65
C GLY A 47 -6.17 9.36 16.22
N VAL A 48 -7.29 9.68 16.86
CA VAL A 48 -8.08 10.89 16.60
C VAL A 48 -7.26 12.16 16.88
N ARG A 49 -6.57 12.24 18.02
CA ARG A 49 -5.66 13.37 18.32
C ARG A 49 -4.57 13.52 17.27
N GLN A 50 -3.90 12.42 16.92
CA GLN A 50 -2.85 12.41 15.91
C GLN A 50 -3.33 12.96 14.55
N ILE A 51 -4.47 12.47 14.04
CA ILE A 51 -5.06 12.97 12.79
C ILE A 51 -5.50 14.43 12.92
N ALA A 52 -6.07 14.81 14.06
CA ALA A 52 -6.52 16.18 14.31
C ALA A 52 -5.38 17.19 14.47
N GLU A 53 -4.16 16.77 14.85
CA GLU A 53 -2.96 17.64 14.79
C GLU A 53 -2.33 17.66 13.39
N HIS A 54 -2.37 16.55 12.65
CA HIS A 54 -1.76 16.45 11.32
C HIS A 54 -2.50 17.32 10.28
N PRO A 55 -1.93 18.43 9.77
CA PRO A 55 -2.72 19.44 9.04
C PRO A 55 -3.32 18.95 7.72
N GLN A 56 -2.62 18.11 6.97
CA GLN A 56 -3.09 17.61 5.68
C GLN A 56 -4.21 16.56 5.85
N LEU A 57 -3.96 15.50 6.63
CA LEU A 57 -4.96 14.48 7.00
C LEU A 57 -6.21 15.12 7.64
N ARG A 58 -6.07 16.06 8.57
CA ARG A 58 -7.20 16.82 9.13
C ARG A 58 -8.02 17.48 8.02
N ARG A 59 -7.40 18.23 7.12
CA ARG A 59 -8.09 18.93 6.01
C ARG A 59 -8.82 17.95 5.09
N ALA A 60 -8.23 16.79 4.79
CA ALA A 60 -8.87 15.75 3.97
C ALA A 60 -10.14 15.19 4.64
N PHE A 61 -10.08 14.87 5.93
CA PHE A 61 -11.26 14.43 6.69
C PHE A 61 -12.30 15.56 6.91
N GLU A 62 -11.87 16.81 7.12
CA GLU A 62 -12.78 17.96 7.16
C GLU A 62 -13.52 18.16 5.82
N LYS A 63 -12.84 17.97 4.67
CA LYS A 63 -13.46 18.03 3.33
C LYS A 63 -14.54 16.96 3.17
N LEU A 64 -14.27 15.73 3.63
CA LEU A 64 -15.22 14.62 3.61
C LEU A 64 -16.38 14.77 4.62
N ALA A 65 -16.23 15.57 5.67
CA ALA A 65 -17.23 15.70 6.74
C ALA A 65 -18.60 16.22 6.25
N ILE A 66 -18.64 16.92 5.11
CA ILE A 66 -19.90 17.39 4.49
C ILE A 66 -20.77 16.24 3.99
N ILE A 67 -20.17 15.13 3.54
CA ILE A 67 -20.89 13.95 3.06
C ILE A 67 -21.30 13.13 4.30
N THR A 68 -22.59 13.15 4.66
CA THR A 68 -23.05 12.51 5.90
C THR A 68 -23.08 10.98 5.80
N GLY A 69 -23.52 10.43 4.67
CA GLY A 69 -23.64 8.98 4.46
C GLY A 69 -22.34 8.19 4.55
N ILE A 70 -21.20 8.76 4.12
CA ILE A 70 -19.91 8.03 4.13
C ILE A 70 -19.33 7.84 5.53
N ARG A 71 -19.79 8.62 6.52
CA ARG A 71 -19.28 8.56 7.90
C ARG A 71 -19.41 7.16 8.50
N SER A 72 -20.48 6.46 8.14
CA SER A 72 -20.75 5.06 8.52
C SER A 72 -19.60 4.08 8.22
N GLY A 73 -18.75 4.38 7.22
CA GLY A 73 -17.59 3.56 6.86
C GLY A 73 -16.30 3.86 7.65
N MET A 74 -16.35 4.75 8.64
CA MET A 74 -15.18 5.23 9.38
C MET A 74 -14.72 4.24 10.47
N LEU A 75 -13.45 3.82 10.45
CA LEU A 75 -12.85 2.95 11.47
C LEU A 75 -11.85 3.72 12.36
N THR A 76 -12.36 4.42 13.36
CA THR A 76 -11.58 5.27 14.31
C THR A 76 -10.42 4.50 14.96
N GLY A 77 -10.61 3.22 15.29
CA GLY A 77 -9.58 2.36 15.88
C GLY A 77 -8.34 2.16 15.01
N SER A 78 -8.43 2.32 13.69
CA SER A 78 -7.30 2.15 12.76
C SER A 78 -6.50 3.44 12.51
N LEU A 79 -6.95 4.61 12.97
CA LEU A 79 -6.34 5.90 12.63
C LEU A 79 -4.88 6.05 13.04
N HIS A 80 -4.47 5.40 14.14
CA HIS A 80 -3.08 5.42 14.61
C HIS A 80 -2.10 4.78 13.61
N LYS A 81 -2.57 3.88 12.72
CA LYS A 81 -1.74 3.25 11.68
C LYS A 81 -1.29 4.24 10.61
N PHE A 82 -2.07 5.29 10.34
CA PHE A 82 -1.78 6.24 9.24
C PHE A 82 -0.44 6.95 9.49
N ILE A 83 -0.25 7.45 10.71
CA ILE A 83 1.01 8.08 11.15
C ILE A 83 2.17 7.08 11.23
N SER A 84 1.91 5.79 11.50
CA SER A 84 2.93 4.74 11.49
C SER A 84 3.38 4.37 10.07
N VAL A 85 2.46 4.40 9.11
CA VAL A 85 2.70 4.10 7.70
C VAL A 85 3.44 5.25 6.99
N ARG A 86 3.19 6.52 7.37
CA ARG A 86 3.85 7.73 6.82
C ARG A 86 3.68 7.90 5.31
N CYS A 87 2.57 7.43 4.76
CA CYS A 87 2.17 7.64 3.36
C CYS A 87 1.08 8.72 3.33
N ASP A 88 1.43 9.90 3.84
CA ASP A 88 0.46 10.96 4.13
C ASP A 88 -0.16 11.50 2.84
N GLU A 89 0.65 11.65 1.79
CA GLU A 89 0.27 12.06 0.45
C GLU A 89 -0.69 11.06 -0.19
N GLU A 90 -0.38 9.75 -0.12
CA GLU A 90 -1.21 8.70 -0.70
C GLU A 90 -2.58 8.61 -0.01
N ILE A 91 -2.60 8.74 1.32
CA ILE A 91 -3.84 8.78 2.11
C ILE A 91 -4.66 10.02 1.74
N VAL A 92 -4.04 11.19 1.66
CA VAL A 92 -4.71 12.45 1.28
C VAL A 92 -5.26 12.36 -0.15
N ASN A 93 -4.52 11.76 -1.09
CA ASN A 93 -4.96 11.57 -2.48
C ASN A 93 -6.21 10.68 -2.55
N TYR A 94 -6.21 9.56 -1.82
CA TYR A 94 -7.36 8.65 -1.78
C TYR A 94 -8.59 9.35 -1.17
N LEU A 95 -8.43 10.04 -0.04
CA LEU A 95 -9.52 10.77 0.61
C LEU A 95 -10.05 11.92 -0.27
N GLY A 96 -9.16 12.56 -1.05
CA GLY A 96 -9.52 13.53 -2.08
C GLY A 96 -10.39 12.90 -3.18
N LEU A 97 -9.96 11.76 -3.73
CA LEU A 97 -10.70 11.04 -4.77
C LEU A 97 -12.10 10.60 -4.30
N ILE A 98 -12.27 10.19 -3.04
CA ILE A 98 -13.62 9.91 -2.49
C ILE A 98 -14.51 11.15 -2.65
N TYR A 99 -14.04 12.32 -2.20
CA TYR A 99 -14.82 13.55 -2.30
C TYR A 99 -15.14 13.88 -3.77
N ASP A 100 -14.14 13.81 -4.65
CA ASP A 100 -14.27 14.24 -6.04
C ASP A 100 -15.25 13.31 -6.82
N ILE A 101 -15.23 11.99 -6.56
CA ILE A 101 -16.25 11.04 -7.06
C ILE A 101 -17.65 11.44 -6.62
N TRP A 102 -17.88 11.66 -5.31
CA TRP A 102 -19.21 11.99 -4.79
C TRP A 102 -19.70 13.35 -5.28
N LEU A 103 -18.80 14.34 -5.40
CA LEU A 103 -19.13 15.67 -5.93
C LEU A 103 -19.58 15.61 -7.39
N HIS A 104 -18.90 14.82 -8.22
CA HIS A 104 -19.31 14.61 -9.61
C HIS A 104 -20.62 13.87 -9.76
N ILE A 105 -20.84 12.79 -9.00
CA ILE A 105 -22.09 12.05 -9.04
C ILE A 105 -23.27 13.02 -8.81
N VAL A 106 -23.16 13.95 -7.86
CA VAL A 106 -24.19 14.99 -7.60
C VAL A 106 -24.09 16.25 -8.48
N GLY A 107 -23.36 16.20 -9.60
CA GLY A 107 -23.32 17.23 -10.64
C GLY A 107 -22.42 18.43 -10.35
N GLY A 108 -21.38 18.29 -9.51
CA GLY A 108 -20.46 19.38 -9.16
C GLY A 108 -20.99 20.33 -8.08
N VAL A 109 -22.17 20.07 -7.51
CA VAL A 109 -22.84 20.95 -6.55
C VAL A 109 -22.50 20.54 -5.11
N GLU A 110 -21.62 21.28 -4.44
CA GLU A 110 -21.13 20.93 -3.09
C GLU A 110 -22.27 20.86 -2.04
N SER A 111 -23.30 21.70 -2.14
CA SER A 111 -24.45 21.66 -1.22
C SER A 111 -25.29 20.38 -1.33
N ASN A 112 -25.20 19.65 -2.45
CA ASN A 112 -25.85 18.35 -2.62
C ASN A 112 -25.13 17.24 -1.85
N LEU A 113 -23.84 17.37 -1.53
CA LEU A 113 -23.09 16.35 -0.77
C LEU A 113 -23.72 16.06 0.60
N ALA A 114 -24.27 17.08 1.25
CA ALA A 114 -24.92 16.95 2.56
C ALA A 114 -26.19 16.08 2.54
N LYS A 115 -26.86 15.96 1.37
CA LYS A 115 -28.07 15.16 1.17
C LYS A 115 -27.77 13.66 0.95
N ILE A 116 -26.51 13.27 0.71
CA ILE A 116 -26.12 11.87 0.45
C ILE A 116 -26.24 11.06 1.75
N ASP A 117 -27.19 10.13 1.78
CA ASP A 117 -27.46 9.25 2.93
C ASP A 117 -26.62 7.95 2.91
N THR A 118 -26.59 7.26 4.05
CA THR A 118 -25.82 6.02 4.26
C THR A 118 -26.21 4.90 3.29
N ASP A 119 -27.50 4.69 3.04
CA ASP A 119 -27.93 3.57 2.19
C ASP A 119 -27.54 3.85 0.73
N THR A 120 -27.62 5.10 0.28
CA THR A 120 -27.06 5.54 -1.02
C THR A 120 -25.57 5.18 -1.14
N VAL A 121 -24.77 5.38 -0.10
CA VAL A 121 -23.34 5.00 -0.10
C VAL A 121 -23.18 3.47 -0.16
N GLN A 122 -23.91 2.72 0.65
CA GLN A 122 -23.82 1.25 0.70
C GLN A 122 -24.29 0.56 -0.58
N LEU A 123 -25.28 1.13 -1.27
CA LEU A 123 -25.80 0.62 -2.54
C LEU A 123 -24.82 0.84 -3.70
N LEU A 124 -24.01 1.89 -3.64
CA LEU A 124 -23.14 2.32 -4.74
C LEU A 124 -21.66 1.95 -4.53
N GLU A 125 -21.17 1.74 -3.31
CA GLU A 125 -19.74 1.46 -3.09
C GLU A 125 -19.27 0.22 -3.88
N LEU A 126 -18.09 0.31 -4.49
CA LEU A 126 -17.47 -0.70 -5.36
C LEU A 126 -18.20 -1.00 -6.68
N LYS A 127 -19.18 -0.17 -7.06
CA LYS A 127 -19.89 -0.30 -8.34
C LYS A 127 -19.27 0.55 -9.44
N CYS A 128 -19.37 0.10 -10.69
CA CYS A 128 -18.96 0.86 -11.86
C CYS A 128 -19.89 0.58 -13.07
N PRO A 129 -21.12 1.15 -13.10
CA PRO A 129 -22.11 0.85 -14.14
C PRO A 129 -21.73 1.37 -15.54
N GLY A 130 -20.69 2.20 -15.66
CA GLY A 130 -20.08 2.54 -16.96
C GLY A 130 -19.43 1.33 -17.64
N PHE A 131 -18.77 0.46 -16.85
CA PHE A 131 -17.92 -0.63 -17.34
C PHE A 131 -18.46 -2.04 -17.02
N SER A 132 -19.49 -2.16 -16.18
CA SER A 132 -20.19 -3.40 -15.83
C SER A 132 -21.68 -3.32 -16.17
N THR A 133 -22.15 -4.09 -17.15
CA THR A 133 -23.59 -4.17 -17.48
C THR A 133 -24.41 -4.84 -16.36
N ARG A 134 -23.77 -5.66 -15.51
CA ARG A 134 -24.40 -6.19 -14.30
C ARG A 134 -24.66 -5.08 -13.29
N ASP A 135 -23.68 -4.23 -13.01
CA ASP A 135 -23.86 -3.09 -12.11
C ASP A 135 -24.86 -2.09 -12.67
N GLU A 136 -24.84 -1.85 -13.98
CA GLU A 136 -25.84 -1.04 -14.67
C GLU A 136 -27.27 -1.57 -14.43
N ARG A 137 -27.48 -2.87 -14.67
CA ARG A 137 -28.78 -3.56 -14.51
C ARG A 137 -29.25 -3.58 -13.06
N ASP A 138 -28.35 -3.88 -12.13
CA ASP A 138 -28.61 -3.91 -10.70
C ASP A 138 -28.99 -2.50 -10.18
N LEU A 139 -28.26 -1.45 -10.60
CA LEU A 139 -28.40 -0.10 -10.06
C LEU A 139 -29.41 0.81 -10.76
N HIS A 140 -29.68 0.64 -12.06
CA HIS A 140 -30.55 1.57 -12.80
C HIS A 140 -31.92 1.74 -12.13
N SER A 141 -32.55 0.62 -11.75
CA SER A 141 -33.83 0.64 -11.01
C SER A 141 -33.72 1.22 -9.60
N ILE A 142 -32.55 1.09 -8.94
CA ILE A 142 -32.29 1.59 -7.59
C ILE A 142 -32.18 3.11 -7.60
N VAL A 143 -31.47 3.69 -8.58
CA VAL A 143 -31.31 5.13 -8.75
C VAL A 143 -32.59 5.78 -9.27
N VAL A 144 -33.16 5.26 -10.36
CA VAL A 144 -34.36 5.86 -10.98
C VAL A 144 -35.53 5.88 -10.01
N ASN A 145 -35.81 4.78 -9.29
CA ASN A 145 -36.92 4.71 -8.34
C ASN A 145 -36.63 5.40 -6.99
N GLY A 146 -35.46 6.04 -6.81
CA GLY A 146 -35.13 6.81 -5.60
C GLY A 146 -34.80 5.98 -4.36
N ARG A 147 -34.41 4.71 -4.51
CA ARG A 147 -33.85 3.92 -3.39
C ARG A 147 -32.44 4.39 -3.03
N ALA A 148 -31.63 4.69 -4.05
CA ALA A 148 -30.47 5.55 -3.93
C ALA A 148 -30.88 7.00 -4.23
N PHE A 149 -30.20 7.97 -3.61
CA PHE A 149 -30.48 9.40 -3.71
C PHE A 149 -31.92 9.78 -3.33
N ARG A 150 -32.45 9.18 -2.24
CA ARG A 150 -33.84 9.40 -1.79
C ARG A 150 -34.19 10.87 -1.51
N ASN A 151 -33.18 11.66 -1.11
CA ASN A 151 -33.30 13.07 -0.73
C ASN A 151 -33.25 14.04 -1.92
N PHE A 152 -33.39 13.52 -3.14
CA PHE A 152 -33.28 14.25 -4.40
C PHE A 152 -34.49 13.98 -5.29
N ASP A 153 -34.81 14.93 -6.17
CA ASP A 153 -35.93 14.80 -7.10
C ASP A 153 -35.62 13.85 -8.28
N GLN A 154 -36.64 13.58 -9.10
CA GLN A 154 -36.55 12.63 -10.20
C GLN A 154 -35.65 13.11 -11.35
N THR A 155 -35.46 14.41 -11.52
CA THR A 155 -34.61 15.03 -12.53
C THR A 155 -33.15 15.04 -12.08
N GLU A 156 -32.88 15.40 -10.83
CA GLU A 156 -31.57 15.25 -10.18
C GLU A 156 -31.08 13.80 -10.31
N ARG A 157 -31.91 12.82 -9.92
CA ARG A 157 -31.58 11.39 -9.99
C ARG A 157 -31.27 10.89 -11.41
N LYS A 158 -31.94 11.41 -12.43
CA LYS A 158 -31.64 11.07 -13.84
C LYS A 158 -30.29 11.63 -14.30
N SER A 159 -29.91 12.82 -13.82
CA SER A 159 -28.58 13.40 -14.08
C SER A 159 -27.49 12.60 -13.37
N PHE A 160 -27.69 12.28 -12.09
CA PHE A 160 -26.72 11.54 -11.29
C PHE A 160 -26.45 10.14 -11.83
N TRP A 161 -27.45 9.50 -12.45
CA TRP A 161 -27.26 8.26 -13.17
C TRP A 161 -26.24 8.36 -14.31
N GLN A 162 -26.31 9.41 -15.13
CA GLN A 162 -25.34 9.61 -16.22
C GLN A 162 -23.94 9.88 -15.67
N ASN A 163 -23.82 10.70 -14.63
CA ASN A 163 -22.55 10.98 -13.96
C ASN A 163 -21.93 9.71 -13.34
N LEU A 164 -22.75 8.85 -12.75
CA LEU A 164 -22.34 7.55 -12.20
C LEU A 164 -21.86 6.58 -13.29
N CYS A 165 -22.51 6.60 -14.46
CA CYS A 165 -22.09 5.82 -15.63
C CYS A 165 -20.84 6.38 -16.32
N SER A 166 -20.42 7.62 -16.05
CA SER A 166 -19.21 8.23 -16.62
C SER A 166 -17.95 8.06 -15.76
N LEU A 167 -17.99 7.22 -14.72
CA LEU A 167 -16.83 6.91 -13.88
C LEU A 167 -15.95 5.83 -14.52
N ASP A 168 -14.65 6.07 -14.65
CA ASP A 168 -13.63 5.08 -15.04
C ASP A 168 -12.98 4.35 -13.84
N VAL A 169 -13.55 4.57 -12.65
CA VAL A 169 -13.17 3.99 -11.36
C VAL A 169 -14.42 3.46 -10.66
N VAL A 170 -14.25 2.52 -9.73
CA VAL A 170 -15.36 2.13 -8.86
C VAL A 170 -15.70 3.26 -7.88
N VAL A 171 -16.97 3.38 -7.47
CA VAL A 171 -17.38 4.34 -6.44
C VAL A 171 -16.68 4.03 -5.12
N LEU A 172 -15.97 5.01 -4.57
CA LEU A 172 -15.20 4.88 -3.34
C LEU A 172 -15.93 5.46 -2.12
N SER A 173 -15.68 4.86 -0.97
CA SER A 173 -16.20 5.27 0.34
C SER A 173 -15.11 5.13 1.42
N LEU A 174 -15.36 5.65 2.63
CA LEU A 174 -14.48 5.37 3.78
C LEU A 174 -14.38 3.86 4.09
N SER A 175 -15.48 3.12 3.91
CA SER A 175 -15.52 1.65 4.05
C SER A 175 -14.54 0.98 3.08
N THR A 176 -14.48 1.42 1.82
CA THR A 176 -13.48 0.92 0.85
C THR A 176 -12.06 1.33 1.23
N PHE A 177 -11.86 2.60 1.63
CA PHE A 177 -10.55 3.14 1.99
C PHE A 177 -9.89 2.34 3.13
N PHE A 178 -10.60 2.06 4.23
CA PHE A 178 -10.00 1.28 5.32
C PHE A 178 -9.67 -0.18 4.96
N LYS A 179 -10.33 -0.75 3.95
CA LYS A 179 -10.01 -2.09 3.42
C LYS A 179 -8.78 -2.04 2.51
N HIS A 180 -8.71 -1.02 1.65
CA HIS A 180 -7.63 -0.76 0.69
C HIS A 180 -6.34 -0.28 1.38
N PHE A 181 -6.45 0.52 2.44
CA PHE A 181 -5.33 1.00 3.27
C PHE A 181 -4.49 -0.14 3.84
N ARG A 182 -5.08 -1.29 4.17
CA ARG A 182 -4.31 -2.46 4.65
C ARG A 182 -3.32 -2.97 3.60
N TYR A 183 -3.65 -2.87 2.32
CA TYR A 183 -2.73 -3.25 1.25
C TYR A 183 -1.65 -2.18 1.02
N LEU A 184 -2.01 -0.90 1.14
CA LEU A 184 -1.03 0.19 1.18
C LEU A 184 -0.04 0.00 2.36
N GLU A 185 -0.52 -0.41 3.53
CA GLU A 185 0.31 -0.67 4.73
C GLU A 185 1.37 -1.76 4.46
N GLU A 186 0.99 -2.90 3.87
CA GLU A 186 1.96 -3.94 3.46
C GLU A 186 2.95 -3.47 2.39
N CYS A 187 2.46 -2.76 1.36
CA CYS A 187 3.32 -2.23 0.31
C CYS A 187 4.28 -1.15 0.85
N ALA A 188 3.83 -0.33 1.79
CA ALA A 188 4.65 0.70 2.43
C ALA A 188 5.76 0.08 3.29
N ASN A 189 5.48 -1.03 3.97
CA ASN A 189 6.50 -1.78 4.71
C ASN A 189 7.60 -2.31 3.76
N CYS A 190 7.23 -2.74 2.55
CA CYS A 190 8.19 -3.07 1.50
C CYS A 190 9.03 -1.85 1.09
N MET A 191 8.40 -0.71 0.79
CA MET A 191 9.10 0.54 0.41
C MET A 191 10.09 1.02 1.48
N LYS A 192 9.73 0.91 2.77
CA LYS A 192 10.57 1.29 3.92
C LYS A 192 11.88 0.51 4.03
N THR A 193 11.99 -0.66 3.41
CA THR A 193 13.25 -1.43 3.39
C THR A 193 14.37 -0.70 2.64
N LEU A 194 14.03 0.09 1.61
CA LEU A 194 14.97 0.74 0.71
C LEU A 194 15.47 2.12 1.19
N VAL A 195 14.84 2.70 2.22
CA VAL A 195 15.15 4.06 2.70
C VAL A 195 15.35 4.11 4.21
N SER A 196 16.15 5.05 4.69
CA SER A 196 16.20 5.42 6.10
C SER A 196 15.21 6.56 6.32
N LEU A 197 14.14 6.32 7.08
CA LEU A 197 13.14 7.35 7.34
C LEU A 197 13.65 8.35 8.40
N PRO A 198 13.72 9.66 8.08
CA PRO A 198 14.06 10.69 9.06
C PRO A 198 13.00 10.77 10.18
N ARG A 199 13.30 11.46 11.29
CA ARG A 199 12.37 11.61 12.45
C ARG A 199 11.03 12.26 12.08
N TYR A 200 11.02 13.12 11.07
CA TYR A 200 9.87 13.88 10.56
C TYR A 200 9.78 13.74 9.03
N GLY A 201 8.64 14.05 8.42
CA GLY A 201 8.39 13.91 6.97
C GLY A 201 7.68 12.61 6.57
N SER A 202 7.30 12.48 5.31
CA SER A 202 6.63 11.29 4.77
C SER A 202 7.62 10.27 4.16
N LEU A 203 7.10 9.11 3.74
CA LEU A 203 7.81 8.16 2.90
C LEU A 203 8.09 8.77 1.51
N HIS A 204 7.13 9.52 0.97
CA HIS A 204 7.27 10.26 -0.29
C HIS A 204 8.39 11.31 -0.20
N ASP A 205 8.52 12.06 0.91
CA ASP A 205 9.63 13.00 1.14
C ASP A 205 10.99 12.29 1.09
N ALA A 206 11.12 11.14 1.78
CA ALA A 206 12.37 10.38 1.83
C ALA A 206 12.80 9.88 0.43
N PHE A 207 11.84 9.40 -0.38
CA PHE A 207 12.11 9.00 -1.76
C PHE A 207 12.30 10.18 -2.72
N ARG A 208 11.65 11.33 -2.46
CA ARG A 208 11.84 12.55 -3.23
C ARG A 208 13.25 13.12 -3.02
N ALA A 209 13.81 12.98 -1.82
CA ALA A 209 15.19 13.34 -1.50
C ALA A 209 16.22 12.35 -2.09
N SER A 210 15.88 11.06 -2.23
CA SER A 210 16.78 10.06 -2.84
C SER A 210 16.80 10.06 -4.37
N PHE A 211 15.80 10.66 -5.03
CA PHE A 211 15.74 10.71 -6.49
C PHE A 211 16.77 11.67 -7.11
N LYS A 212 17.76 11.12 -7.81
CA LYS A 212 18.81 11.84 -8.53
C LYS A 212 18.34 12.24 -9.93
N ARG A 213 17.93 13.50 -10.11
CA ARG A 213 17.69 14.06 -11.44
C ARG A 213 19.03 14.16 -12.19
N HIS A 214 19.05 13.72 -13.45
CA HIS A 214 20.22 13.91 -14.31
C HIS A 214 20.45 15.41 -14.58
N ALA A 215 21.71 15.81 -14.75
CA ALA A 215 22.09 17.23 -14.88
C ALA A 215 21.62 17.85 -16.21
N THR A 216 21.49 17.04 -17.26
CA THR A 216 20.87 17.41 -18.53
C THR A 216 19.36 17.17 -18.48
N GLU A 217 18.60 17.88 -19.33
CA GLU A 217 17.16 17.66 -19.51
C GLU A 217 16.84 16.38 -20.32
N ASP A 218 17.50 15.28 -19.97
CA ASP A 218 17.25 14.00 -20.61
C ASP A 218 15.83 13.53 -20.29
N SER A 219 14.98 13.51 -21.31
CA SER A 219 13.62 13.02 -21.22
C SER A 219 13.54 11.49 -21.32
N ARG A 220 14.65 10.79 -21.59
CA ARG A 220 14.70 9.32 -21.62
C ARG A 220 14.64 8.78 -20.19
N TYR A 221 13.59 8.02 -19.89
CA TYR A 221 13.36 7.44 -18.58
C TYR A 221 12.93 5.96 -18.70
N PRO A 222 13.44 5.06 -17.84
CA PRO A 222 13.08 3.65 -17.89
C PRO A 222 11.68 3.37 -17.32
N ILE A 223 10.90 2.59 -18.08
CA ILE A 223 9.59 2.05 -17.72
C ILE A 223 9.66 0.52 -17.65
N GLN A 224 9.19 -0.05 -16.55
CA GLN A 224 9.12 -1.49 -16.33
C GLN A 224 7.89 -2.08 -17.01
N THR A 225 8.14 -2.88 -18.04
CA THR A 225 7.11 -3.61 -18.81
C THR A 225 6.95 -5.07 -18.39
N SER A 226 7.95 -5.65 -17.73
CA SER A 226 7.84 -6.97 -17.11
C SER A 226 8.73 -7.08 -15.86
N ASP A 227 8.66 -8.21 -15.17
CA ASP A 227 9.43 -8.46 -13.95
C ASP A 227 10.96 -8.52 -14.16
N SER A 228 11.41 -8.58 -15.42
CA SER A 228 12.82 -8.55 -15.84
C SER A 228 13.16 -7.47 -16.89
N THR A 229 12.18 -6.88 -17.59
CA THR A 229 12.43 -5.91 -18.69
C THR A 229 12.14 -4.46 -18.30
N LEU A 230 13.01 -3.57 -18.76
CA LEU A 230 12.88 -2.10 -18.68
C LEU A 230 13.06 -1.53 -20.09
N GLU A 231 12.11 -0.72 -20.53
CA GLU A 231 12.15 0.00 -21.80
C GLU A 231 12.42 1.48 -21.56
N VAL A 232 13.29 2.08 -22.37
CA VAL A 232 13.55 3.53 -22.30
C VAL A 232 12.48 4.27 -23.10
N ARG A 233 11.79 5.23 -22.47
CA ARG A 233 10.73 6.03 -23.09
C ARG A 233 10.88 7.51 -22.80
N ILE A 234 10.20 8.35 -23.59
CA ILE A 234 10.21 9.81 -23.42
C ILE A 234 9.21 10.20 -22.32
N ILE A 235 9.71 10.75 -21.22
CA ILE A 235 8.96 11.28 -20.08
C ILE A 235 9.56 12.62 -19.69
N GLU A 236 8.72 13.65 -19.69
CA GLU A 236 9.06 15.01 -19.27
C GLU A 236 9.80 15.01 -17.91
N PRO A 237 10.96 15.69 -17.77
CA PRO A 237 11.80 15.62 -16.57
C PRO A 237 11.09 15.93 -15.25
N GLY A 238 10.06 16.78 -15.26
CA GLY A 238 9.23 17.08 -14.08
C GLY A 238 8.35 15.91 -13.61
N LEU A 239 8.06 14.94 -14.49
CA LEU A 239 7.16 13.81 -14.24
C LEU A 239 7.91 12.51 -13.92
N GLN A 240 9.21 12.43 -14.23
CA GLN A 240 10.04 11.22 -14.06
C GLN A 240 10.03 10.67 -12.62
N PHE A 241 10.07 11.51 -11.60
CA PHE A 241 9.94 11.07 -10.21
C PHE A 241 8.58 10.41 -9.95
N ASN A 242 7.48 10.96 -10.48
CA ASN A 242 6.15 10.36 -10.30
C ASN A 242 6.05 9.03 -11.05
N ALA A 243 6.65 8.92 -12.24
CA ALA A 243 6.73 7.67 -12.99
C ALA A 243 7.54 6.60 -12.22
N GLY A 244 8.70 6.97 -11.65
CA GLY A 244 9.48 6.10 -10.79
C GLY A 244 8.75 5.69 -9.51
N TRP A 245 8.12 6.64 -8.82
CA TRP A 245 7.33 6.43 -7.60
C TRP A 245 6.20 5.41 -7.84
N CYS A 246 5.43 5.62 -8.90
CA CYS A 246 4.38 4.69 -9.32
C CYS A 246 4.92 3.29 -9.64
N GLN A 247 6.06 3.18 -10.33
CA GLN A 247 6.68 1.89 -10.63
C GLN A 247 7.18 1.16 -9.37
N MET A 248 7.73 1.88 -8.40
CA MET A 248 8.13 1.31 -7.12
C MET A 248 6.94 0.77 -6.33
N TRP A 249 5.84 1.52 -6.27
CA TRP A 249 4.60 1.05 -5.66
C TRP A 249 4.01 -0.16 -6.39
N LEU A 250 4.02 -0.17 -7.73
CA LEU A 250 3.58 -1.32 -8.51
C LEU A 250 4.45 -2.56 -8.27
N PHE A 251 5.77 -2.40 -8.11
CA PHE A 251 6.65 -3.50 -7.69
C PHE A 251 6.28 -4.01 -6.30
N ALA A 252 6.10 -3.12 -5.31
CA ALA A 252 5.66 -3.52 -3.97
C ALA A 252 4.31 -4.25 -4.01
N MET A 253 3.35 -3.75 -4.79
CA MET A 253 2.04 -4.38 -5.00
C MET A 253 2.17 -5.78 -5.63
N ARG A 254 3.13 -6.03 -6.52
CA ARG A 254 3.42 -7.35 -7.13
C ARG A 254 4.17 -8.32 -6.22
N HIS A 255 4.87 -7.84 -5.20
CA HIS A 255 5.86 -8.65 -4.48
C HIS A 255 5.77 -8.59 -2.94
N PHE A 256 4.77 -7.94 -2.34
CA PHE A 256 4.71 -7.80 -0.88
C PHE A 256 4.68 -9.13 -0.12
N GLN A 257 3.97 -10.15 -0.65
CA GLN A 257 3.91 -11.49 -0.04
C GLN A 257 5.25 -12.24 -0.13
N SER A 258 6.03 -11.99 -1.18
CA SER A 258 7.33 -12.62 -1.41
C SER A 258 8.50 -11.87 -0.77
N MET A 259 8.32 -10.60 -0.38
CA MET A 259 9.38 -9.72 0.12
C MET A 259 10.08 -10.24 1.40
N THR A 260 9.39 -11.05 2.21
CA THR A 260 9.93 -11.66 3.44
C THR A 260 10.24 -13.15 3.32
N THR A 261 9.78 -13.81 2.25
CA THR A 261 9.89 -15.27 2.05
C THR A 261 10.89 -15.67 0.98
N ASP A 262 11.10 -14.82 -0.03
CA ASP A 262 12.10 -14.99 -1.08
C ASP A 262 13.19 -13.91 -0.95
N PRO A 263 14.43 -14.28 -0.53
CA PRO A 263 15.51 -13.33 -0.31
C PRO A 263 16.01 -12.66 -1.61
N SER A 264 15.64 -13.15 -2.80
CA SER A 264 16.03 -12.55 -4.08
C SER A 264 15.20 -11.32 -4.46
N VAL A 265 14.00 -11.17 -3.90
CA VAL A 265 13.05 -10.11 -4.25
C VAL A 265 13.55 -8.72 -3.81
N LEU A 266 14.13 -8.62 -2.62
CA LEU A 266 14.58 -7.34 -2.08
C LEU A 266 15.81 -6.76 -2.84
N PRO A 267 16.85 -7.55 -3.19
CA PRO A 267 17.90 -7.13 -4.11
C PRO A 267 17.39 -6.73 -5.50
N ARG A 268 16.40 -7.45 -6.06
CA ARG A 268 15.73 -7.06 -7.31
C ARG A 268 15.00 -5.72 -7.17
N PHE A 269 14.34 -5.48 -6.05
CA PHE A 269 13.63 -4.22 -5.78
C PHE A 269 14.60 -3.04 -5.69
N ALA A 270 15.71 -3.20 -4.97
CA ALA A 270 16.78 -2.20 -4.91
C ALA A 270 17.42 -1.95 -6.29
N THR A 271 17.61 -2.99 -7.10
CA THR A 271 18.10 -2.87 -8.48
C THR A 271 17.14 -2.07 -9.36
N LEU A 272 15.83 -2.28 -9.24
CA LEU A 272 14.81 -1.48 -9.92
C LEU A 272 14.85 -0.02 -9.44
N ALA A 273 14.85 0.22 -8.12
CA ALA A 273 14.88 1.57 -7.54
C ALA A 273 16.10 2.36 -8.03
N TYR A 274 17.28 1.74 -8.06
CA TYR A 274 18.50 2.34 -8.61
C TYR A 274 18.37 2.69 -10.10
N ARG A 275 17.81 1.77 -10.92
CA ARG A 275 17.58 2.01 -12.35
C ARG A 275 16.53 3.11 -12.60
N LEU A 276 15.61 3.33 -11.66
CA LEU A 276 14.64 4.43 -11.66
C LEU A 276 15.19 5.74 -11.06
N TYR A 277 16.51 5.81 -10.83
CA TYR A 277 17.26 6.95 -10.28
C TYR A 277 17.01 7.28 -8.79
N PHE A 278 16.53 6.32 -8.00
CA PHE A 278 16.50 6.45 -6.53
C PHE A 278 17.80 5.92 -5.93
N GLU A 279 18.51 6.75 -5.18
CA GLU A 279 19.79 6.40 -4.57
C GLU A 279 19.83 6.63 -3.06
N THR A 280 20.09 5.56 -2.32
CA THR A 280 20.41 5.56 -0.89
C THR A 280 21.47 4.50 -0.62
N ASP A 281 22.19 4.62 0.50
CA ASP A 281 23.16 3.59 0.93
C ASP A 281 22.52 2.21 1.05
N LYS A 282 21.25 2.15 1.49
CA LYS A 282 20.46 0.91 1.54
C LYS A 282 20.19 0.34 0.15
N ILE A 283 19.79 1.17 -0.83
CA ILE A 283 19.57 0.72 -2.21
C ILE A 283 20.88 0.20 -2.80
N GLN A 284 22.00 0.88 -2.57
CA GLN A 284 23.31 0.44 -3.06
C GLN A 284 23.74 -0.89 -2.42
N ALA A 285 23.63 -1.02 -1.09
CA ALA A 285 23.99 -2.24 -0.36
C ALA A 285 23.08 -3.45 -0.70
N LEU A 286 21.78 -3.23 -0.92
CA LEU A 286 20.87 -4.29 -1.34
C LEU A 286 21.06 -4.68 -2.81
N LYS A 287 21.37 -3.72 -3.68
CA LYS A 287 21.69 -3.96 -5.10
C LYS A 287 22.93 -4.85 -5.26
N SER A 288 23.97 -4.66 -4.44
CA SER A 288 25.19 -5.50 -4.51
C SER A 288 24.98 -6.96 -4.10
N LEU A 289 23.85 -7.30 -3.45
CA LEU A 289 23.47 -8.68 -3.14
C LEU A 289 22.71 -9.35 -4.29
N CYS A 290 22.37 -8.62 -5.35
CA CYS A 290 21.63 -9.16 -6.48
C CYS A 290 22.60 -9.90 -7.42
N PRO A 291 22.40 -11.20 -7.71
CA PRO A 291 23.20 -11.87 -8.74
C PRO A 291 23.07 -11.13 -10.07
N GLU A 292 24.18 -10.95 -10.79
CA GLU A 292 24.19 -10.27 -12.10
C GLU A 292 23.51 -11.11 -13.19
N HIS A 293 22.19 -11.19 -13.12
CA HIS A 293 21.40 -11.57 -14.27
C HIS A 293 21.54 -10.47 -15.32
N LYS A 294 22.18 -10.81 -16.45
CA LYS A 294 22.25 -9.99 -17.65
C LYS A 294 20.83 -9.70 -18.17
N VAL A 295 20.19 -8.68 -17.61
CA VAL A 295 18.98 -8.10 -18.18
C VAL A 295 19.39 -7.53 -19.53
N LEU A 296 18.88 -8.15 -20.60
CA LEU A 296 19.07 -7.70 -21.96
C LEU A 296 18.53 -6.27 -22.08
N HIS A 297 19.46 -5.31 -22.22
CA HIS A 297 19.11 -3.98 -22.71
C HIS A 297 18.71 -4.11 -24.18
N ALA A 298 17.40 -4.29 -24.42
CA ALA A 298 16.84 -3.94 -25.72
C ALA A 298 17.21 -2.47 -25.99
N ASN A 299 17.88 -2.22 -27.11
CA ASN A 299 18.55 -0.96 -27.47
C ASN A 299 19.96 -0.76 -26.87
N SER A 300 20.82 -1.78 -26.96
CA SER A 300 22.20 -1.49 -27.37
C SER A 300 22.21 -1.27 -28.88
N ILE A 301 22.55 -0.07 -29.36
CA ILE A 301 22.96 0.13 -30.76
C ILE A 301 24.47 -0.15 -30.79
N PRO A 302 24.94 -1.22 -31.44
CA PRO A 302 26.36 -1.39 -31.70
C PRO A 302 26.75 -0.50 -32.88
N ASP A 303 27.81 0.28 -32.73
CA ASP A 303 28.44 0.95 -33.88
C ASP A 303 28.88 -0.08 -34.93
N MET A 304 28.91 0.34 -36.19
CA MET A 304 29.24 -0.54 -37.31
C MET A 304 30.63 -1.16 -37.15
N GLN A 305 30.71 -2.50 -37.10
CA GLN A 305 31.47 -3.34 -38.05
C GLN A 305 31.54 -4.81 -37.59
N CYS A 306 30.92 -5.71 -38.36
CA CYS A 306 31.52 -6.94 -38.91
C CYS A 306 30.45 -7.84 -39.53
N GLN A 307 30.61 -8.17 -40.81
CA GLN A 307 29.81 -9.21 -41.47
C GLN A 307 30.36 -10.59 -41.10
N ALA A 308 29.52 -11.45 -40.51
CA ALA A 308 29.68 -12.90 -40.57
C ALA A 308 28.31 -13.58 -40.37
N SER A 309 27.79 -14.20 -41.41
CA SER A 309 26.52 -14.96 -41.38
C SER A 309 26.73 -16.36 -40.82
N LEU A 310 25.76 -16.92 -40.07
CA LEU A 310 25.33 -18.34 -40.01
C LEU A 310 24.45 -18.60 -38.74
N PRO A 311 23.60 -19.64 -38.70
CA PRO A 311 22.22 -19.54 -39.17
C PRO A 311 21.17 -19.62 -38.05
N VAL A 312 19.94 -19.22 -38.39
CA VAL A 312 18.75 -19.40 -37.54
C VAL A 312 18.47 -20.90 -37.34
N GLN A 313 18.26 -21.30 -36.08
CA GLN A 313 17.39 -22.45 -35.77
C GLN A 313 16.13 -21.91 -35.12
N ASP A 314 14.98 -22.30 -35.67
CA ASP A 314 13.68 -21.86 -35.20
C ASP A 314 13.42 -22.36 -33.77
N ALA A 315 13.25 -21.41 -32.85
CA ALA A 315 12.54 -21.61 -31.60
C ALA A 315 11.34 -20.68 -31.64
N ASP A 316 10.13 -21.25 -31.71
CA ASP A 316 8.89 -20.49 -31.81
C ASP A 316 8.81 -19.40 -30.73
N PRO A 317 8.43 -18.15 -31.08
CA PRO A 317 8.18 -17.14 -30.07
C PRO A 317 7.00 -17.61 -29.19
N PRO A 318 7.13 -17.59 -27.85
CA PRO A 318 6.04 -17.98 -26.97
C PRO A 318 4.80 -17.14 -27.27
N ALA A 319 3.65 -17.82 -27.34
CA ALA A 319 2.46 -17.31 -28.02
C ALA A 319 2.03 -15.91 -27.56
N LYS A 320 1.63 -15.10 -28.55
CA LYS A 320 0.97 -13.80 -28.37
C LYS A 320 -0.09 -13.88 -27.26
N LEU A 321 0.04 -13.06 -26.22
CA LEU A 321 -1.05 -12.76 -25.28
C LEU A 321 -2.20 -12.11 -26.07
N SER A 322 -3.10 -12.94 -26.56
CA SER A 322 -4.16 -12.53 -27.49
C SER A 322 -5.44 -12.26 -26.70
N THR A 323 -5.86 -11.00 -26.68
CA THR A 323 -7.26 -10.59 -26.47
C THR A 323 -8.00 -11.20 -25.28
N LEU A 324 -7.51 -10.89 -24.07
CA LEU A 324 -8.39 -10.74 -22.90
C LEU A 324 -8.37 -9.27 -22.50
N GLU A 325 -9.55 -8.64 -22.44
CA GLU A 325 -9.68 -7.28 -21.92
C GLU A 325 -9.45 -7.33 -20.40
N PRO A 326 -8.31 -6.85 -19.86
CA PRO A 326 -7.90 -7.21 -18.50
C PRO A 326 -8.81 -6.58 -17.43
N PHE A 327 -9.63 -5.59 -17.81
CA PHE A 327 -10.47 -4.78 -16.93
C PHE A 327 -11.91 -5.27 -16.79
N VAL A 328 -12.43 -6.07 -17.73
CA VAL A 328 -13.83 -6.51 -17.75
C VAL A 328 -13.93 -7.96 -18.23
N THR A 329 -14.98 -8.67 -17.85
CA THR A 329 -15.23 -10.03 -18.33
C THR A 329 -16.57 -10.14 -19.04
N SER A 330 -16.68 -11.09 -19.98
CA SER A 330 -17.93 -11.42 -20.67
C SER A 330 -18.84 -12.35 -19.85
N ASP A 331 -18.31 -12.98 -18.79
CA ASP A 331 -19.04 -13.84 -17.89
C ASP A 331 -19.54 -13.05 -16.66
N LYS A 332 -20.41 -13.65 -15.85
CA LYS A 332 -20.93 -12.96 -14.65
C LYS A 332 -19.86 -12.71 -13.59
N GLY A 333 -18.72 -13.41 -13.66
CA GLY A 333 -17.60 -13.32 -12.73
C GLY A 333 -17.95 -13.77 -11.31
N PRO A 334 -16.93 -14.02 -10.47
CA PRO A 334 -17.14 -14.03 -9.02
C PRO A 334 -17.60 -12.63 -8.57
N ARG A 335 -18.41 -12.55 -7.50
CA ARG A 335 -18.64 -11.26 -6.84
C ARG A 335 -17.29 -10.69 -6.39
N LEU A 336 -17.00 -9.45 -6.77
CA LEU A 336 -15.74 -8.79 -6.46
C LEU A 336 -15.48 -8.78 -4.95
N SER A 337 -14.40 -9.44 -4.55
CA SER A 337 -13.85 -9.24 -3.21
C SER A 337 -13.35 -7.80 -3.11
N VAL A 338 -13.66 -7.12 -2.01
CA VAL A 338 -13.06 -5.80 -1.68
C VAL A 338 -11.54 -5.89 -1.43
N ARG A 339 -10.99 -7.10 -1.48
CA ARG A 339 -9.56 -7.39 -1.39
C ARG A 339 -9.22 -8.39 -2.51
N PRO A 340 -8.99 -7.95 -3.75
CA PRO A 340 -8.60 -8.84 -4.86
C PRO A 340 -7.31 -9.65 -4.62
N TRP A 341 -6.51 -9.29 -3.61
CA TRP A 341 -5.34 -10.02 -3.11
C TRP A 341 -5.63 -10.97 -1.92
N SER A 342 -6.90 -11.22 -1.57
CA SER A 342 -7.23 -11.98 -0.35
C SER A 342 -6.95 -13.48 -0.40
N THR A 343 -6.75 -14.04 -1.60
CA THR A 343 -6.27 -15.42 -1.78
C THR A 343 -5.03 -15.39 -2.66
N ARG A 344 -4.16 -16.40 -2.53
CA ARG A 344 -2.89 -16.45 -3.27
C ARG A 344 -3.14 -16.59 -4.76
N GLU A 345 -4.09 -17.45 -5.15
CA GLU A 345 -4.45 -17.68 -6.55
C GLU A 345 -5.04 -16.41 -7.20
N ALA A 346 -5.82 -15.62 -6.47
CA ALA A 346 -6.32 -14.34 -6.95
C ALA A 346 -5.20 -13.30 -7.06
N TYR A 347 -4.28 -13.28 -6.11
CA TYR A 347 -3.11 -12.40 -6.12
C TYR A 347 -2.17 -12.68 -7.30
N GLU A 348 -1.72 -13.92 -7.49
CA GLU A 348 -0.80 -14.28 -8.58
C GLU A 348 -1.42 -13.99 -9.97
N ARG A 349 -2.71 -14.30 -10.17
CA ARG A 349 -3.44 -13.95 -11.41
C ARG A 349 -3.50 -12.45 -11.70
N ASN A 350 -3.46 -11.60 -10.67
CA ASN A 350 -3.49 -10.14 -10.86
C ASN A 350 -2.07 -9.54 -11.03
N LYS A 351 -1.03 -10.23 -10.53
CA LYS A 351 0.35 -9.75 -10.48
C LYS A 351 0.90 -9.39 -11.86
N GLU A 352 0.59 -10.20 -12.87
CA GLU A 352 1.02 -10.02 -14.27
C GLU A 352 0.51 -8.71 -14.90
N PHE A 353 -0.55 -8.11 -14.36
CA PHE A 353 -1.18 -6.90 -14.88
C PHE A 353 -0.73 -5.60 -14.17
N LEU A 354 -0.03 -5.71 -13.04
CA LEU A 354 0.40 -4.57 -12.20
C LEU A 354 1.67 -3.90 -12.75
N PHE A 355 1.67 -3.48 -14.02
CA PHE A 355 2.74 -2.71 -14.66
C PHE A 355 2.27 -1.30 -15.04
N PHE A 356 3.23 -0.38 -15.20
CA PHE A 356 2.96 1.05 -15.31
C PHE A 356 2.04 1.39 -16.50
N ASP A 357 2.29 0.80 -17.66
CA ASP A 357 1.49 1.05 -18.86
C ASP A 357 0.04 0.64 -18.67
N LEU A 358 -0.21 -0.61 -18.32
CA LEU A 358 -1.56 -1.14 -18.19
C LEU A 358 -2.31 -0.42 -17.07
N MET A 359 -1.68 -0.17 -15.92
CA MET A 359 -2.33 0.53 -14.82
C MET A 359 -2.67 1.98 -15.16
N ASN A 360 -1.98 2.63 -16.10
CA ASN A 360 -2.34 3.98 -16.56
C ASN A 360 -3.32 4.02 -17.74
N GLN A 361 -3.50 2.93 -18.50
CA GLN A 361 -4.49 2.86 -19.58
C GLN A 361 -5.91 3.16 -19.08
N GLN A 362 -6.76 3.73 -19.93
CA GLN A 362 -8.20 3.83 -19.67
C GLN A 362 -8.89 2.54 -20.15
N PRO A 363 -9.82 1.97 -19.37
CA PRO A 363 -10.71 0.93 -19.86
C PRO A 363 -11.55 1.48 -21.04
N ILE A 364 -11.62 0.73 -22.14
CA ILE A 364 -12.28 1.16 -23.39
C ILE A 364 -13.63 0.46 -23.58
N SER A 365 -13.75 -0.76 -23.05
CA SER A 365 -14.85 -1.68 -23.29
C SER A 365 -15.72 -1.90 -22.06
N LYS A 366 -17.00 -2.22 -22.28
CA LYS A 366 -17.96 -2.57 -21.23
C LYS A 366 -18.24 -4.08 -21.26
N GLY A 367 -18.04 -4.77 -20.13
CA GLY A 367 -18.32 -6.21 -19.99
C GLY A 367 -19.52 -6.50 -19.08
N GLU A 368 -19.82 -7.78 -18.85
CA GLU A 368 -20.85 -8.20 -17.89
C GLU A 368 -20.43 -7.83 -16.46
N SER A 369 -19.15 -7.95 -16.10
CA SER A 369 -18.61 -7.50 -14.81
C SER A 369 -17.20 -6.89 -14.96
N ILE A 370 -16.81 -5.99 -14.04
CA ILE A 370 -15.41 -5.54 -13.93
C ILE A 370 -14.53 -6.60 -13.23
N THR A 371 -13.23 -6.61 -13.53
CA THR A 371 -12.26 -7.58 -12.96
C THR A 371 -11.64 -7.10 -11.64
N SER A 372 -10.92 -8.00 -10.98
CA SER A 372 -9.99 -7.65 -9.90
C SER A 372 -8.89 -6.67 -10.34
N VAL A 373 -8.46 -6.72 -11.60
CA VAL A 373 -7.48 -5.79 -12.19
C VAL A 373 -8.07 -4.38 -12.29
N PHE A 374 -9.35 -4.22 -12.63
CA PHE A 374 -10.05 -2.92 -12.59
C PHE A 374 -10.04 -2.30 -11.19
N LEU A 375 -10.31 -3.12 -10.16
CA LEU A 375 -10.29 -2.66 -8.77
C LEU A 375 -8.86 -2.28 -8.32
N LEU A 376 -7.86 -3.06 -8.72
CA LEU A 376 -6.45 -2.74 -8.48
C LEU A 376 -6.00 -1.46 -9.19
N ARG A 377 -6.43 -1.24 -10.45
CA ARG A 377 -6.24 0.03 -11.17
C ARG A 377 -6.88 1.17 -10.40
N THR A 378 -8.13 1.01 -9.94
CA THR A 378 -8.81 2.05 -9.14
C THR A 378 -8.01 2.38 -7.87
N MET A 379 -7.45 1.39 -7.18
CA MET A 379 -6.61 1.62 -6.00
C MET A 379 -5.29 2.32 -6.32
N TYR A 380 -4.61 1.91 -7.40
CA TYR A 380 -3.39 2.55 -7.88
C TYR A 380 -3.65 4.03 -8.22
N MET A 381 -4.75 4.31 -8.93
CA MET A 381 -5.21 5.68 -9.23
C MET A 381 -5.49 6.47 -7.94
N ALA A 382 -6.21 5.86 -7.00
CA ALA A 382 -6.63 6.50 -5.76
C ALA A 382 -5.45 6.89 -4.86
N PHE A 383 -4.45 6.02 -4.69
CA PHE A 383 -3.29 6.33 -3.85
C PHE A 383 -2.24 7.19 -4.56
N PHE A 384 -1.89 6.90 -5.82
CA PHE A 384 -0.62 7.38 -6.39
C PHE A 384 -0.77 8.45 -7.49
N ARG A 385 -1.95 8.57 -8.13
CA ARG A 385 -2.15 9.53 -9.23
C ARG A 385 -2.55 10.90 -8.70
N LYS A 386 -1.57 11.81 -8.60
CA LYS A 386 -1.79 13.25 -8.39
C LYS A 386 -2.24 13.92 -9.70
N LEU A 387 -3.54 13.91 -9.97
CA LEU A 387 -4.19 14.85 -10.88
C LEU A 387 -5.35 15.53 -10.15
N PRO A 388 -5.71 16.79 -10.48
CA PRO A 388 -7.09 17.22 -10.27
C PRO A 388 -8.00 16.25 -11.03
N PHE A 389 -9.09 15.81 -10.42
CA PHE A 389 -10.04 14.94 -11.11
C PHE A 389 -10.66 15.69 -12.30
N ALA A 390 -10.15 15.43 -13.50
CA ALA A 390 -10.52 16.13 -14.72
C ALA A 390 -10.96 15.12 -15.78
N TRP A 391 -12.28 14.98 -15.96
CA TRP A 391 -12.82 14.19 -17.08
C TRP A 391 -12.29 14.72 -18.42
N GLY A 392 -11.81 13.82 -19.26
CA GLY A 392 -11.63 14.07 -20.70
C GLY A 392 -10.27 14.58 -21.19
N LYS A 393 -9.26 14.79 -20.32
CA LYS A 393 -7.88 15.08 -20.78
C LYS A 393 -6.81 14.40 -19.92
N ASP A 394 -6.22 13.33 -20.44
CA ASP A 394 -5.11 12.65 -19.77
C ASP A 394 -3.76 13.34 -20.07
N LEU A 395 -3.21 14.04 -19.08
CA LEU A 395 -1.97 14.80 -19.23
C LEU A 395 -0.70 13.94 -19.19
N MET A 396 -0.79 12.68 -18.73
CA MET A 396 0.36 11.78 -18.61
C MET A 396 0.59 10.97 -19.89
N LEU A 397 -0.46 10.36 -20.45
CA LEU A 397 -0.32 9.52 -21.65
C LEU A 397 -0.30 10.31 -22.97
N SER A 398 -0.93 11.49 -23.04
CA SER A 398 -0.93 12.31 -24.27
C SER A 398 0.44 12.89 -24.64
N LYS A 399 1.43 12.86 -23.73
CA LYS A 399 2.81 13.31 -23.96
C LYS A 399 3.79 12.18 -24.33
N VAL A 400 3.36 10.91 -24.31
CA VAL A 400 4.19 9.77 -24.74
C VAL A 400 4.21 9.73 -26.27
N SER A 401 5.06 10.55 -26.86
CA SER A 401 5.24 10.61 -28.32
C SER A 401 6.15 9.47 -28.79
N HIS A 402 5.65 8.67 -29.74
CA HIS A 402 6.52 7.88 -30.60
C HIS A 402 7.16 8.82 -31.61
N HIS A 403 8.42 9.19 -31.41
CA HIS A 403 9.10 10.13 -32.30
C HIS A 403 9.35 9.49 -33.68
N ARG A 404 8.71 10.03 -34.72
CA ARG A 404 9.34 10.06 -36.05
C ARG A 404 10.41 11.15 -36.03
N SER A 405 11.56 10.86 -36.62
CA SER A 405 12.68 11.79 -36.80
C SER A 405 12.27 13.02 -37.62
N CYS A 406 12.83 14.18 -37.27
CA CYS A 406 13.61 15.05 -38.17
C CYS A 406 14.43 16.07 -37.36
N ASP A 407 15.49 16.59 -37.99
CA ASP A 407 16.57 17.40 -37.41
C ASP A 407 16.30 18.93 -37.35
N GLU A 408 17.38 19.68 -37.06
CA GLU A 408 17.56 21.15 -37.17
C GLU A 408 16.98 22.03 -36.04
N THR A 409 17.60 23.15 -35.59
CA THR A 409 19.00 23.55 -35.28
C THR A 409 18.95 24.92 -34.55
N GLU A 410 20.08 25.45 -34.05
CA GLU A 410 20.25 26.85 -33.55
C GLU A 410 19.57 27.23 -32.20
N ALA A 411 20.08 28.16 -31.38
CA ALA A 411 21.44 28.70 -31.26
C ALA A 411 21.68 29.33 -29.86
N THR A 412 22.96 29.52 -29.55
CA THR A 412 23.57 30.11 -28.34
C THR A 412 23.06 31.47 -27.87
N ALA A 413 23.12 31.72 -26.56
CA ALA A 413 23.53 33.02 -25.99
C ALA A 413 24.21 32.83 -24.60
N THR A 414 25.38 33.46 -24.42
CA THR A 414 26.26 33.28 -23.24
C THR A 414 26.61 34.64 -22.61
N ALA A 415 26.55 34.76 -21.28
CA ALA A 415 27.31 35.69 -20.42
C ALA A 415 26.99 35.33 -18.95
N LEU A 416 27.90 34.91 -18.06
CA LEU A 416 29.18 35.48 -17.58
C LEU A 416 29.05 36.86 -16.93
N LEU A 417 29.23 36.88 -15.60
CA LEU A 417 30.30 37.54 -14.80
C LEU A 417 30.20 36.90 -13.39
N ASP A 418 31.23 36.26 -12.83
CA ASP A 418 32.39 36.84 -12.11
C ASP A 418 31.99 37.65 -10.85
N SER A 419 32.65 37.54 -9.68
CA SER A 419 34.01 37.00 -9.39
C SER A 419 34.26 36.80 -7.87
N ASN A 420 35.34 36.06 -7.55
CA ASN A 420 36.17 36.07 -6.31
C ASN A 420 35.55 35.49 -5.01
N GLU A 421 36.15 34.51 -4.34
CA GLU A 421 37.53 34.29 -3.85
C GLU A 421 37.79 34.84 -2.43
N ASP A 422 38.18 33.90 -1.56
CA ASP A 422 39.12 33.96 -0.42
C ASP A 422 38.56 33.31 0.86
N ASN A 423 39.27 32.57 1.72
CA ASN A 423 40.46 31.68 1.71
C ASN A 423 40.71 31.36 3.23
N MET A 424 41.51 30.34 3.53
CA MET A 424 42.43 30.28 4.68
C MET A 424 42.00 29.68 6.06
N ASN A 425 42.60 28.50 6.33
CA ASN A 425 43.20 27.98 7.58
C ASN A 425 42.37 27.48 8.79
N ASP A 426 42.23 26.16 8.86
CA ASP A 426 42.97 25.22 9.76
C ASP A 426 43.44 25.68 11.17
N TRP A 427 43.16 24.84 12.19
CA TRP A 427 44.02 24.58 13.36
C TRP A 427 43.69 23.20 13.99
N GLN A 428 44.72 22.55 14.56
CA GLN A 428 44.74 21.12 14.86
C GLN A 428 44.56 20.74 16.36
N GLN A 429 44.20 19.46 16.56
CA GLN A 429 44.77 18.49 17.51
C GLN A 429 44.35 18.34 18.99
N ASP A 430 44.50 17.07 19.43
CA ASP A 430 44.81 16.55 20.77
C ASP A 430 43.72 16.52 21.89
N SER A 431 43.65 15.54 22.82
CA SER A 431 44.37 14.25 22.97
C SER A 431 43.73 13.35 24.07
N ARG A 432 44.10 12.05 24.10
CA ARG A 432 43.96 11.03 25.21
C ARG A 432 42.55 10.54 25.58
N GLU A 433 42.21 9.25 25.73
CA GLU A 433 42.85 7.98 26.20
C GLU A 433 42.65 7.61 27.69
N SER A 434 42.31 6.31 27.91
CA SER A 434 42.45 5.45 29.12
C SER A 434 41.11 5.00 29.78
N ARG A 435 40.71 3.71 29.72
CA ARG A 435 41.10 2.51 30.54
C ARG A 435 40.20 2.35 31.80
N THR A 436 39.79 1.18 32.33
CA THR A 436 40.17 -0.26 32.18
C THR A 436 39.06 -1.20 32.73
N GLN A 437 39.05 -2.49 32.32
CA GLN A 437 38.64 -3.78 33.00
C GLN A 437 37.61 -3.80 34.17
N ALA A 438 36.60 -4.69 34.29
CA ALA A 438 36.43 -6.15 34.08
C ALA A 438 36.74 -7.04 35.32
N THR A 439 35.78 -7.88 35.76
CA THR A 439 35.98 -9.10 36.59
C THR A 439 34.75 -10.03 36.66
N GLU A 440 35.01 -11.29 37.01
CA GLU A 440 34.10 -12.43 37.22
C GLU A 440 34.45 -13.07 38.61
N ALA A 441 33.79 -14.06 39.22
CA ALA A 441 32.70 -14.99 38.87
C ALA A 441 32.00 -15.52 40.17
N GLU A 442 31.11 -16.52 40.05
CA GLU A 442 30.73 -17.54 41.08
C GLU A 442 30.02 -17.09 42.40
N SER A 443 29.31 -17.95 43.18
CA SER A 443 28.45 -19.12 42.88
C SER A 443 27.56 -19.50 44.10
N MET A 444 26.55 -20.36 43.87
CA MET A 444 25.82 -21.27 44.80
C MET A 444 24.77 -20.80 45.86
N ASP A 445 23.61 -21.47 45.76
CA ASP A 445 22.67 -22.02 46.76
C ASP A 445 21.98 -21.18 47.86
N ALA A 446 20.64 -21.10 47.75
CA ALA A 446 19.70 -21.69 48.75
C ALA A 446 18.29 -21.86 48.16
N ALA A 447 17.61 -22.97 48.48
CA ALA A 447 16.27 -23.27 47.98
C ALA A 447 15.15 -22.61 48.83
N THR A 448 14.07 -22.15 48.20
CA THR A 448 12.75 -22.07 48.85
C THR A 448 11.61 -22.26 47.85
N THR A 449 10.72 -23.20 48.14
CA THR A 449 9.61 -23.60 47.28
C THR A 449 8.45 -22.60 47.34
N GLN A 450 8.12 -21.95 46.22
CA GLN A 450 6.79 -21.38 45.97
C GLN A 450 6.36 -21.68 44.53
N GLY A 451 5.11 -22.12 44.36
CA GLY A 451 4.61 -22.67 43.09
C GLY A 451 4.50 -21.61 41.99
N GLY A 452 5.43 -21.63 41.04
CA GLY A 452 5.36 -20.82 39.83
C GLY A 452 4.53 -21.50 38.74
N ASN A 453 3.68 -20.73 38.05
CA ASN A 453 2.93 -21.17 36.87
C ASN A 453 3.88 -21.48 35.69
N GLN A 454 4.46 -22.67 35.68
CA GLN A 454 5.12 -23.25 34.52
C GLN A 454 4.07 -23.68 33.50
N ARG A 455 4.26 -23.29 32.24
CA ARG A 455 3.41 -23.71 31.13
C ARG A 455 4.20 -24.58 30.17
N ARG A 456 3.63 -25.73 29.78
CA ARG A 456 4.17 -26.62 28.75
C ARG A 456 3.44 -26.35 27.44
N VAL A 457 4.18 -26.00 26.40
CA VAL A 457 3.67 -25.80 25.04
C VAL A 457 4.25 -26.87 24.14
N THR A 458 3.43 -27.36 23.23
CA THR A 458 3.77 -28.42 22.28
C THR A 458 3.96 -27.86 20.87
N PHE A 459 5.02 -28.28 20.19
CA PHE A 459 5.35 -27.89 18.83
C PHE A 459 5.33 -29.14 17.95
N LYS A 460 4.38 -29.18 17.00
CA LYS A 460 4.16 -30.33 16.11
C LYS A 460 4.68 -30.03 14.72
N VAL A 461 5.77 -30.67 14.32
CA VAL A 461 6.37 -30.54 12.99
C VAL A 461 5.67 -31.49 12.03
N ILE A 462 5.05 -30.95 10.98
CA ILE A 462 4.28 -31.67 9.97
C ILE A 462 4.96 -31.46 8.62
N LYS A 463 5.30 -32.56 7.93
CA LYS A 463 5.73 -32.55 6.53
C LYS A 463 4.88 -33.52 5.73
N GLU A 464 4.50 -33.10 4.53
CA GLU A 464 3.65 -33.89 3.62
C GLU A 464 2.32 -34.35 4.25
N GLY A 465 1.79 -33.57 5.19
CA GLY A 465 0.58 -33.89 5.96
C GLY A 465 0.76 -34.90 7.09
N ILE A 466 1.98 -35.41 7.30
CA ILE A 466 2.31 -36.40 8.33
C ILE A 466 3.06 -35.71 9.48
N LEU A 467 2.66 -36.02 10.72
CA LEU A 467 3.39 -35.59 11.92
C LEU A 467 4.77 -36.27 11.96
N GLN A 468 5.82 -35.48 11.74
CA GLN A 468 7.21 -35.96 11.74
C GLN A 468 7.82 -35.95 13.14
N LYS A 469 7.49 -34.92 13.94
CA LYS A 469 8.10 -34.71 15.26
C LYS A 469 7.19 -33.92 16.18
N GLU A 470 7.27 -34.22 17.47
CA GLU A 470 6.64 -33.45 18.54
C GLU A 470 7.73 -33.02 19.53
N GLU A 471 7.87 -31.72 19.75
CA GLU A 471 8.77 -31.15 20.76
C GLU A 471 8.00 -30.32 21.78
N HIS A 472 8.56 -30.14 22.97
CA HIS A 472 7.91 -29.39 24.04
C HIS A 472 8.85 -28.34 24.63
N LEU A 473 8.30 -27.15 24.88
CA LEU A 473 8.98 -26.08 25.60
C LEU A 473 8.25 -25.82 26.92
N VAL A 474 8.99 -25.77 28.03
CA VAL A 474 8.47 -25.42 29.36
C VAL A 474 9.10 -24.11 29.82
N PHE A 475 8.25 -23.12 30.12
CA PHE A 475 8.68 -21.79 30.52
C PHE A 475 7.69 -21.12 31.50
N GLY A 476 8.14 -20.03 32.13
CA GLY A 476 7.33 -19.28 33.10
C GLY A 476 6.45 -18.24 32.41
N THR A 477 5.27 -17.98 32.94
CA THR A 477 4.35 -16.98 32.35
C THR A 477 4.65 -15.52 32.75
N THR A 478 5.69 -15.28 33.57
CA THR A 478 5.92 -13.99 34.25
C THR A 478 7.30 -13.36 34.00
N VAL A 479 8.18 -13.96 33.20
CA VAL A 479 9.55 -13.46 33.00
C VAL A 479 9.75 -12.88 31.60
N GLN A 480 10.27 -11.66 31.53
CA GLN A 480 10.42 -10.89 30.28
C GLN A 480 11.41 -11.51 29.26
N GLY A 481 12.22 -12.48 29.67
CA GLY A 481 13.11 -13.24 28.80
C GLY A 481 12.44 -14.39 28.03
N ASP A 482 11.23 -14.83 28.43
CA ASP A 482 10.62 -16.02 27.84
C ASP A 482 10.06 -15.77 26.41
N LYS A 483 9.80 -14.52 26.00
CA LYS A 483 9.48 -14.20 24.59
C LYS A 483 10.66 -14.52 23.67
N ALA A 484 11.86 -14.01 23.97
CA ALA A 484 13.07 -14.30 23.20
C ALA A 484 13.40 -15.81 23.20
N ARG A 485 13.06 -16.53 24.28
CA ARG A 485 13.25 -17.98 24.40
C ARG A 485 12.28 -18.78 23.52
N VAL A 486 11.00 -18.40 23.46
CA VAL A 486 10.03 -18.97 22.50
C VAL A 486 10.45 -18.67 21.06
N GLU A 487 10.83 -17.43 20.76
CA GLU A 487 11.27 -17.04 19.41
C GLU A 487 12.52 -17.81 18.97
N SER A 488 13.53 -17.92 19.84
CA SER A 488 14.75 -18.69 19.55
C SER A 488 14.46 -20.18 19.36
N PHE A 489 13.55 -20.76 20.15
CA PHE A 489 13.13 -22.16 20.01
C PHE A 489 12.41 -22.41 18.67
N VAL A 490 11.47 -21.54 18.30
CA VAL A 490 10.76 -21.61 17.01
C VAL A 490 11.72 -21.42 15.83
N ARG A 491 12.68 -20.48 15.90
CA ARG A 491 13.74 -20.34 14.88
C ARG A 491 14.60 -21.59 14.79
N GLY A 492 14.97 -22.20 15.91
CA GLY A 492 15.71 -23.47 15.94
C GLY A 492 14.94 -24.61 15.24
N LEU A 493 13.63 -24.71 15.47
CA LEU A 493 12.77 -25.68 14.79
C LEU A 493 12.66 -25.40 13.28
N MET A 494 12.48 -24.15 12.86
CA MET A 494 12.42 -23.76 11.44
C MET A 494 13.74 -23.99 10.70
N LEU A 495 14.88 -23.78 11.35
CA LEU A 495 16.22 -24.01 10.80
C LEU A 495 16.56 -25.51 10.72
N SER A 496 16.21 -26.30 11.73
CA SER A 496 16.42 -27.75 11.74
C SER A 496 15.47 -28.49 10.80
N HIS A 497 14.28 -27.95 10.57
CA HIS A 497 13.27 -28.48 9.64
C HIS A 497 13.02 -27.45 8.55
N CYS A 498 14.03 -27.24 7.69
CA CYS A 498 13.99 -26.32 6.55
C CYS A 498 12.64 -26.34 5.82
N GLN A 499 12.20 -25.15 5.41
CA GLN A 499 10.92 -24.87 4.74
C GLN A 499 9.67 -25.06 5.63
N THR A 500 9.77 -25.04 6.97
CA THR A 500 8.59 -25.02 7.84
C THR A 500 8.22 -23.61 8.35
N ILE A 501 6.92 -23.34 8.45
CA ILE A 501 6.34 -22.08 8.95
C ILE A 501 5.47 -22.40 10.17
N PRO A 502 5.48 -21.59 11.26
CA PRO A 502 4.61 -21.82 12.41
C PRO A 502 3.16 -21.37 12.13
N PHE A 503 2.20 -22.11 12.66
CA PHE A 503 0.76 -21.91 12.54
C PHE A 503 0.07 -22.00 13.91
N SER A 504 -0.95 -21.17 14.10
CA SER A 504 -1.90 -21.29 15.20
C SER A 504 -2.72 -22.59 15.06
N PRO A 505 -3.23 -23.18 16.16
CA PRO A 505 -4.26 -24.22 16.12
C PRO A 505 -5.50 -23.86 15.29
N LYS A 506 -5.74 -22.56 15.05
CA LYS A 506 -6.81 -22.04 14.19
C LYS A 506 -6.43 -21.95 12.70
N LYS A 507 -5.37 -22.67 12.28
CA LYS A 507 -4.93 -22.85 10.89
C LYS A 507 -4.61 -21.55 10.13
N TYR A 508 -4.03 -20.55 10.82
CA TYR A 508 -3.40 -19.38 10.17
C TYR A 508 -1.90 -19.32 10.50
N PRO A 509 -1.07 -18.84 9.55
CA PRO A 509 0.37 -18.70 9.77
C PRO A 509 0.65 -17.63 10.81
N LEU A 510 1.75 -17.81 11.53
CA LEU A 510 2.28 -16.88 12.53
C LEU A 510 3.66 -16.39 12.05
N LEU A 511 4.00 -15.15 12.39
CA LEU A 511 5.40 -14.76 12.49
C LEU A 511 6.02 -15.35 13.77
N VAL A 512 7.35 -15.49 13.80
CA VAL A 512 8.08 -16.05 14.93
C VAL A 512 7.79 -15.27 16.23
N ASP A 513 7.76 -13.95 16.14
CA ASP A 513 7.47 -13.02 17.23
C ASP A 513 5.98 -12.97 17.63
N GLU A 514 5.08 -13.48 16.79
CA GLU A 514 3.66 -13.67 17.12
C GLU A 514 3.40 -15.00 17.86
N CYS A 515 4.30 -15.99 17.75
CA CYS A 515 4.12 -17.29 18.43
C CYS A 515 3.99 -17.15 19.95
N TYR A 516 4.75 -16.25 20.58
CA TYR A 516 4.63 -15.99 22.03
C TYR A 516 3.25 -15.41 22.39
N ASP A 517 2.76 -14.46 21.60
CA ASP A 517 1.47 -13.82 21.85
C ASP A 517 0.27 -14.76 21.54
N GLU A 518 0.42 -15.67 20.59
CA GLU A 518 -0.54 -16.77 20.36
C GLU A 518 -0.65 -17.72 21.57
N ILE A 519 0.47 -18.06 22.21
CA ILE A 519 0.50 -18.90 23.40
C ILE A 519 -0.08 -18.16 24.61
N ILE A 520 0.42 -16.95 24.90
CA ILE A 520 0.13 -16.23 26.14
C ILE A 520 -1.20 -15.47 26.07
N GLN A 521 -1.45 -14.70 25.02
CA GLN A 521 -2.67 -13.88 24.92
C GLN A 521 -3.90 -14.68 24.47
N LYS A 522 -3.72 -15.67 23.58
CA LYS A 522 -4.83 -16.50 23.07
C LYS A 522 -4.94 -17.88 23.73
N GLY A 523 -4.01 -18.22 24.63
CA GLY A 523 -4.09 -19.42 25.44
C GLY A 523 -3.76 -20.71 24.71
N SER A 524 -3.04 -20.68 23.58
CA SER A 524 -2.72 -21.88 22.80
C SER A 524 -1.59 -22.72 23.44
N ASP A 525 -1.90 -23.98 23.79
CA ASP A 525 -0.90 -24.95 24.30
C ASP A 525 -0.21 -25.77 23.19
N CYS A 526 -0.54 -25.51 21.93
CA CYS A 526 0.05 -26.16 20.76
C CYS A 526 0.33 -25.14 19.64
N ILE A 527 1.44 -25.31 18.92
CA ILE A 527 1.81 -24.60 17.70
C ILE A 527 2.23 -25.65 16.65
N PHE A 528 1.83 -25.46 15.41
CA PHE A 528 2.12 -26.39 14.31
C PHE A 528 3.20 -25.80 13.41
N LEU A 529 4.26 -26.54 13.08
CA LEU A 529 5.24 -26.14 12.06
C LEU A 529 4.98 -26.96 10.80
N VAL A 530 4.50 -26.31 9.74
CA VAL A 530 4.03 -26.97 8.52
C VAL A 530 4.91 -26.57 7.33
N ASP A 531 5.19 -27.52 6.45
CA ASP A 531 5.96 -27.30 5.22
C ASP A 531 5.32 -26.22 4.32
N SER A 532 6.11 -25.24 3.90
CA SER A 532 5.67 -24.09 3.10
C SER A 532 5.19 -24.46 1.70
N ASN A 533 5.50 -25.67 1.24
CA ASN A 533 5.05 -26.20 -0.05
C ASN A 533 3.66 -26.86 0.03
N GLN A 534 3.12 -27.10 1.23
CA GLN A 534 1.76 -27.64 1.43
C GLN A 534 0.91 -26.75 2.34
N THR A 535 0.43 -25.62 1.79
CA THR A 535 -0.58 -24.77 2.47
C THR A 535 -2.03 -25.16 2.16
N ASP A 536 -2.27 -26.26 1.44
CA ASP A 536 -3.62 -26.73 1.09
C ASP A 536 -4.23 -27.59 2.21
N MET A 537 -4.68 -26.93 3.28
CA MET A 537 -5.18 -27.57 4.51
C MET A 537 -6.59 -28.20 4.41
N THR A 538 -7.12 -28.35 3.19
CA THR A 538 -8.40 -29.01 2.92
C THR A 538 -8.32 -30.53 3.00
N ASN A 539 -7.16 -31.13 2.67
CA ASN A 539 -6.96 -32.58 2.62
C ASN A 539 -6.28 -33.19 3.85
N MET A 540 -5.84 -32.39 4.82
CA MET A 540 -5.31 -32.91 6.09
C MET A 540 -6.45 -33.05 7.10
N GLY A 541 -6.90 -34.30 7.31
CA GLY A 541 -7.81 -34.65 8.39
C GLY A 541 -7.15 -34.45 9.75
N TRP A 542 -7.56 -33.38 10.44
CA TRP A 542 -7.18 -32.99 11.80
C TRP A 542 -8.44 -32.87 12.66
#